data_AF-A0A3A0VQZ8-F1
#
_entry.id   AF-A0A3A0VQZ8-F1
#
_cell.length_a   1.000
_cell.length_b   1.000
_cell.length_c   1.000
_cell.angle_alpha   90.00
_cell.angle_beta   90.00
_cell.angle_gamma   90.00
#
_symmetry.space_group_name_H-M   'P 1'
#
loop_
_entity.id
_entity.type
_entity.pdbx_description
1 polymer ?
#
loop_
_entity_poly.entity_id
_entity_poly.type
_entity_poly.pdbx_seq_one_letter_code
_entity_poly.pdbx_strand_id
1 'polypeptide(L)'
;MQISAKSKLFTLIAITVVIAGLYLIIGIDFEIFQYQFTSRLRKLILMILVGGAIAASVVIFQAITTNRLLTPSIMGLDAVYM
;
A
#
# COMPACT_ATOMS: atom_id res chain seq x y z
N MET A 1 20.48 19.56 1.62
CA MET A 1 20.97 18.36 2.35
C MET A 1 20.34 17.13 1.68
N GLN A 2 21.11 16.35 0.91
CA GLN A 2 20.59 15.18 0.19
C GLN A 2 20.34 14.05 1.19
N ILE A 3 19.07 13.73 1.47
CA ILE A 3 18.70 12.64 2.38
C ILE A 3 19.04 11.30 1.71
N SER A 4 19.74 10.41 2.41
CA SER A 4 20.09 9.07 1.92
C SER A 4 18.85 8.23 1.62
N ALA A 5 18.92 7.36 0.59
CA ALA A 5 17.81 6.49 0.20
C ALA A 5 17.30 5.62 1.36
N LYS A 6 18.22 5.12 2.21
CA LYS A 6 17.88 4.34 3.41
C LYS A 6 17.07 5.17 4.40
N SER A 7 17.49 6.41 4.63
CA SER A 7 16.77 7.34 5.53
C SER A 7 15.40 7.71 4.96
N LYS A 8 15.28 7.95 3.65
CA LYS A 8 13.99 8.20 3.00
C LYS A 8 13.03 7.02 3.18
N LEU A 9 13.51 5.80 2.94
CA LEU A 9 12.71 4.59 3.11
C LEU A 9 12.23 4.42 4.55
N PHE A 10 13.13 4.63 5.52
CA PHE A 10 12.78 4.55 6.93
C PHE A 10 11.71 5.59 7.32
N THR A 11 11.85 6.83 6.85
CA THR A 11 10.86 7.89 7.07
C THR A 11 9.50 7.50 6.47
N LEU A 12 9.46 6.97 5.26
CA LEU A 12 8.21 6.53 4.62
C LEU A 12 7.55 5.39 5.40
N ILE A 13 8.31 4.38 5.80
CA ILE A 13 7.78 3.26 6.61
C ILE A 13 7.21 3.77 7.93
N ALA A 14 7.92 4.67 8.62
CA ALA A 14 7.44 5.25 9.87
C ALA A 14 6.12 6.00 9.69
N ILE A 15 6.01 6.83 8.64
CA ILE A 15 4.77 7.54 8.30
C ILE A 15 3.63 6.56 8.01
N THR A 16 3.88 5.50 7.22
CA THR A 16 2.86 4.49 6.91
C THR A 16 2.35 3.80 8.17
N VAL A 17 3.22 3.41 9.09
CA VAL A 17 2.84 2.76 10.36
C VAL A 17 1.99 3.69 11.23
N VAL A 18 2.36 4.98 11.32
CA VAL A 18 1.58 5.97 12.07
C VAL A 18 0.18 6.13 11.48
N ILE A 19 0.07 6.30 10.16
CA ILE A 19 -1.23 6.46 9.49
C ILE A 19 -2.08 5.18 9.63
N ALA A 20 -1.46 4.00 9.51
CA ALA A 20 -2.12 2.72 9.75
C ALA A 20 -2.70 2.62 11.17
N GLY A 21 -1.93 3.02 12.19
CA GLY A 21 -2.40 3.06 13.58
C GLY A 21 -3.56 4.04 13.76
N LEU A 22 -3.45 5.24 13.18
CA LEU A 22 -4.52 6.24 13.21
C LEU A 22 -5.81 5.72 12.53
N TYR A 23 -5.70 5.06 11.38
CA TYR A 23 -6.85 4.45 10.68
C TYR A 23 -7.58 3.42 11.55
N LEU A 24 -6.83 2.62 12.31
CA LEU A 24 -7.41 1.62 13.19
C LEU A 24 -8.19 2.24 14.35
N ILE A 25 -7.77 3.40 14.88
CA ILE A 25 -8.28 3.92 16.16
C ILE A 25 -9.26 5.10 15.99
N ILE A 26 -9.07 5.96 14.96
CA ILE A 26 -9.87 7.18 14.81
C ILE A 26 -11.34 6.86 14.55
N GLY A 27 -12.23 7.44 15.35
CA GLY A 27 -13.68 7.32 15.18
C GLY A 27 -14.21 5.91 15.42
N ILE A 28 -13.59 5.16 16.33
CA ILE A 28 -14.20 3.93 16.86
C ILE A 28 -15.28 4.30 17.88
N ASP A 29 -16.40 3.58 17.79
CA ASP A 29 -17.43 3.52 18.81
C ASP A 29 -17.10 2.38 19.79
N PHE A 30 -17.07 2.68 21.09
CA PHE A 30 -16.72 1.73 22.14
C PHE A 30 -17.77 0.64 22.33
N GLU A 31 -19.04 0.88 21.97
CA GLU A 31 -20.10 -0.12 22.12
C GLU A 31 -19.92 -1.32 21.17
N ILE A 32 -19.38 -1.06 19.97
CA ILE A 32 -19.13 -2.06 18.93
C ILE A 32 -17.63 -2.20 18.59
N PHE A 33 -16.77 -1.93 19.56
CA PHE A 33 -15.31 -1.88 19.40
C PHE A 33 -14.75 -3.11 18.68
N GLN A 34 -15.09 -4.31 19.15
CA GLN A 34 -14.55 -5.57 18.65
C GLN A 34 -14.85 -5.78 17.15
N TYR A 35 -16.08 -5.48 16.73
CA TYR A 35 -16.51 -5.62 15.35
C TYR A 35 -15.80 -4.60 14.44
N GLN A 36 -15.79 -3.32 14.85
CA GLN A 36 -15.17 -2.26 14.06
C GLN A 36 -13.67 -2.46 13.91
N PHE A 37 -12.97 -2.75 15.02
CA PHE A 37 -11.53 -2.95 15.02
C PHE A 37 -11.12 -4.14 14.17
N THR A 38 -11.79 -5.29 14.32
CA THR A 38 -11.50 -6.50 13.53
C THR A 38 -11.75 -6.28 12.04
N SER A 39 -12.84 -5.58 11.69
CA SER A 39 -13.16 -5.25 10.30
C SER A 39 -12.10 -4.35 9.66
N ARG A 40 -11.66 -3.30 10.36
CA ARG A 40 -10.61 -2.38 9.89
C ARG A 40 -9.26 -3.07 9.79
N LEU A 41 -8.92 -3.92 10.76
CA LEU A 41 -7.69 -4.72 10.72
C LEU A 41 -7.67 -5.66 9.51
N ARG A 42 -8.79 -6.33 9.22
CA ARG A 42 -8.92 -7.16 8.02
C ARG A 42 -8.72 -6.34 6.74
N LYS A 43 -9.32 -5.16 6.63
CA LYS A 43 -9.11 -4.26 5.48
C LYS A 43 -7.66 -3.85 5.34
N LEU A 44 -6.98 -3.54 6.45
CA LEU A 44 -5.56 -3.17 6.45
C LEU A 44 -4.66 -4.30 5.94
N ILE A 45 -4.90 -5.53 6.38
CA ILE A 45 -4.17 -6.71 5.89
C ILE A 45 -4.39 -6.88 4.38
N LEU A 46 -5.64 -6.72 3.91
CA LEU A 46 -5.95 -6.80 2.48
C LEU A 46 -5.24 -5.71 1.66
N MET A 47 -5.18 -4.48 2.15
CA MET A 47 -4.46 -3.39 1.49
C MET A 47 -2.96 -3.70 1.34
N ILE A 48 -2.33 -4.27 2.38
CA ILE A 48 -0.91 -4.67 2.33
C ILE A 48 -0.71 -5.79 1.31
N LEU A 49 -1.58 -6.81 1.31
CA LEU A 49 -1.49 -7.95 0.40
C LEU A 49 -1.63 -7.52 -1.07
N VAL A 50 -2.70 -6.76 -1.37
CA VAL A 50 -2.98 -6.29 -2.73
C VAL A 50 -1.92 -5.31 -3.20
N GLY A 51 -1.51 -4.36 -2.35
CA GLY A 51 -0.43 -3.42 -2.67
C GLY A 51 0.90 -4.13 -2.95
N GLY A 52 1.23 -5.17 -2.18
CA GLY A 52 2.39 -6.02 -2.42
C GLY A 52 2.33 -6.76 -3.75
N ALA A 53 1.17 -7.33 -4.09
CA ALA A 53 0.96 -7.99 -5.37
C ALA A 53 1.11 -7.02 -6.56
N ILE A 54 0.56 -5.80 -6.44
CA ILE A 54 0.70 -4.74 -7.45
C ILE A 54 2.17 -4.37 -7.62
N ALA A 55 2.90 -4.13 -6.52
CA ALA A 55 4.31 -3.78 -6.57
C ALA A 55 5.17 -4.87 -7.24
N ALA A 56 4.92 -6.14 -6.92
CA ALA A 56 5.60 -7.27 -7.56
C ALA A 56 5.30 -7.34 -9.07
N SER A 57 4.04 -7.20 -9.45
CA SER A 57 3.62 -7.17 -10.86
C SER A 57 4.31 -6.04 -11.63
N VAL A 58 4.37 -4.83 -11.05
CA VAL A 58 5.05 -3.68 -11.65
C VAL A 58 6.54 -3.95 -11.88
N VAL A 59 7.26 -4.48 -10.88
CA VAL A 59 8.70 -4.73 -11.01
C VAL A 59 8.98 -5.79 -12.07
N ILE A 60 8.19 -6.87 -12.10
CA ILE A 60 8.30 -7.92 -13.13
C ILE A 60 8.03 -7.32 -14.51
N PHE A 61 6.98 -6.53 -14.65
CA PHE A 61 6.61 -5.89 -15.91
C PHE A 61 7.70 -4.94 -16.43
N GLN A 62 8.26 -4.12 -15.53
CA GLN A 62 9.37 -3.21 -15.84
C GLN A 62 10.62 -3.98 -16.26
N ALA A 63 10.87 -5.16 -15.68
CA ALA A 63 11.98 -6.02 -16.07
C ALA A 63 11.77 -6.61 -17.47
N ILE A 64 10.56 -7.10 -17.80
CA ILE A 64 10.23 -7.66 -19.12
C ILE A 64 10.32 -6.60 -20.21
N THR A 65 9.73 -5.43 -19.97
CA THR A 65 9.74 -4.32 -20.95
C THR A 65 11.05 -3.55 -20.99
N THR A 66 11.98 -3.86 -20.09
CA THR A 66 13.25 -3.14 -19.93
C THR A 66 13.04 -1.63 -19.76
N ASN A 67 11.91 -1.23 -19.17
CA ASN A 67 11.51 0.16 -19.02
C ASN A 67 10.96 0.43 -17.63
N ARG A 68 11.66 1.26 -16.86
CA ARG A 68 11.33 1.60 -15.46
C ARG A 68 10.15 2.56 -15.31
N LEU A 69 9.68 3.19 -16.39
CA LEU A 69 8.55 4.12 -16.38
C LEU A 69 7.22 3.44 -16.70
N LEU A 70 7.26 2.29 -17.37
CA LEU A 70 6.05 1.56 -17.75
C LEU A 70 5.51 0.75 -16.57
N THR A 71 4.22 0.90 -16.31
CA THR A 71 3.45 0.03 -15.42
C THR A 71 2.26 -0.54 -16.20
N PRO A 72 1.72 -1.71 -15.82
CA PRO A 72 0.53 -2.28 -16.48
C PRO A 72 -0.61 -1.27 -16.60
N SER A 73 -0.86 -0.52 -15.52
CA SER A 73 -1.86 0.55 -15.44
C SER A 73 -1.63 1.67 -16.47
N ILE A 74 -0.38 2.12 -16.65
CA ILE A 74 -0.04 3.21 -17.60
C ILE A 74 -0.29 2.82 -19.06
N MET A 75 -0.13 1.55 -19.44
CA MET A 75 -0.47 1.11 -20.81
C MET A 75 -1.96 0.81 -20.99
N GLY A 76 -2.77 0.98 -19.94
CA GLY A 76 -4.21 0.72 -19.99
C GLY A 76 -4.60 -0.75 -19.78
N LEU A 77 -3.70 -1.61 -19.29
CA LEU A 77 -4.01 -3.02 -19.07
C LEU A 77 -5.08 -3.20 -17.97
N ASP A 78 -5.05 -2.35 -16.93
CA ASP A 78 -6.06 -2.35 -15.87
C ASP A 78 -7.48 -2.06 -16.42
N ALA A 79 -7.60 -1.27 -17.49
CA ALA A 79 -8.89 -0.91 -18.10
C ALA A 79 -9.49 -2.02 -18.98
N VAL A 80 -8.69 -3.00 -19.40
CA VAL A 80 -9.15 -4.15 -20.21
C VAL A 80 -9.81 -5.22 -19.32
N TYR A 81 -9.45 -5.29 -18.05
CA TYR A 81 -9.89 -6.33 -17.11
C TYR A 81 -10.88 -5.83 -16.03
N MET A 82 -11.33 -4.57 -16.13
CA MET A 82 -12.32 -3.95 -15.23
C MET A 82 -13.73 -3.96 -15.84
#